data_AF-A0A2H6GPY7-F1
#
_entry.id   AF-A0A2H6GPY7-F1
#
_cell.length_a   1.000
_cell.length_b   1.000
_cell.length_c   1.000
_cell.angle_alpha   90.00
_cell.angle_beta   90.00
_cell.angle_gamma   90.00
#
_symmetry.space_group_name_H-M   'P 1'
#
loop_
_entity.id
_entity.type
_entity.pdbx_description
1 polymer ?
#
loop_
_entity_poly.entity_id
_entity_poly.type
_entity_poly.pdbx_seq_one_letter_code
_entity_poly.pdbx_strand_id
1 'polypeptide(L)'
;MTSAEQVVRSVTFTLVAMFILSVFPPSPHAASIRHTVAKGESLAGIALQFYGDRSHFREIALYNGIENPALVRPSMKIRLPFSEMVTMQRGESISVLAKKAWGNPKLFPILAVANGIRNPQSVSAGTRLRIPVMVPYKLGRGESLSTVAKNFYGNPKAYTSIALASGIARPDRVPVGTALRIPLILIRSSGRRNAGIAVAHPGSKIAKVAASGPKEAQRAFRRGEFEKARDLMESGLPMLRGKDRAKTLRLLASCYYAFGERKKAIMALRESYVLDPGFVPDPAMVNPEMMALYGKARK
;
A
#
# COMPACT_ATOMS: atom_id res chain seq x y z
N MET A 1 -51.41 30.60 27.01
CA MET A 1 -51.81 30.25 25.63
C MET A 1 -51.54 31.50 24.80
N THR A 2 -50.68 31.60 23.79
CA THR A 2 -49.91 30.68 22.93
C THR A 2 -48.85 31.57 22.25
N SER A 3 -47.58 31.26 22.41
CA SER A 3 -46.62 30.88 21.34
C SER A 3 -46.51 31.78 20.11
N ALA A 4 -45.24 32.02 19.78
CA ALA A 4 -44.67 32.31 18.46
C ALA A 4 -44.61 33.78 18.01
N GLU A 5 -43.48 34.42 18.29
CA GLU A 5 -42.54 34.87 17.25
C GLU A 5 -41.23 35.37 17.90
N GLN A 6 -40.42 34.42 18.37
CA GLN A 6 -39.00 34.69 18.60
C GLN A 6 -38.31 34.70 17.24
N VAL A 7 -38.08 35.91 16.71
CA VAL A 7 -37.21 36.14 15.55
C VAL A 7 -35.76 35.91 15.98
N VAL A 8 -35.36 34.64 16.04
CA VAL A 8 -33.96 34.25 16.12
C VAL A 8 -33.35 34.53 14.74
N ARG A 9 -32.70 35.69 14.61
CA ARG A 9 -31.82 36.00 13.47
C ARG A 9 -30.71 34.95 13.40
N SER A 10 -30.89 33.98 12.51
CA SER A 10 -29.88 33.00 12.15
C SER A 10 -28.72 33.70 11.45
N VAL A 11 -27.64 33.98 12.18
CA VAL A 11 -26.36 34.33 11.57
C VAL A 11 -25.80 33.06 10.94
N THR A 12 -26.07 32.86 9.64
CA THR A 12 -25.42 31.82 8.85
C THR A 12 -23.95 32.19 8.67
N PHE A 13 -23.08 31.67 9.54
CA PHE A 13 -21.64 31.68 9.34
C PHE A 13 -21.30 30.75 8.18
N THR A 14 -21.23 31.29 6.96
CA THR A 14 -20.72 30.55 5.81
C THR A 14 -19.21 30.43 5.97
N LEU A 15 -18.77 29.30 6.51
CA LEU A 15 -17.36 28.97 6.66
C LEU A 15 -16.78 28.68 5.28
N VAL A 16 -16.25 29.70 4.61
CA VAL A 16 -15.47 29.54 3.38
C VAL A 16 -14.21 28.79 3.75
N ALA A 17 -14.23 27.47 3.55
CA ALA A 17 -13.05 26.61 3.66
C ALA A 17 -12.08 27.00 2.54
N MET A 18 -11.20 27.96 2.83
CA MET A 18 -10.11 28.35 1.95
C MET A 18 -9.15 27.16 1.84
N PHE A 19 -9.29 26.38 0.77
CA PHE A 19 -8.41 25.29 0.40
C PHE A 19 -7.07 25.91 -0.03
N ILE A 20 -6.20 26.23 0.92
CA ILE A 20 -4.81 26.53 0.60
C ILE A 20 -4.21 25.21 0.11
N LEU A 21 -4.18 25.04 -1.21
CA LEU A 21 -3.30 24.08 -1.86
C LEU A 21 -1.90 24.52 -1.44
N SER A 22 -1.37 23.92 -0.38
CA SER A 22 0.02 24.10 0.00
C SER A 22 0.87 23.44 -1.09
N VAL A 23 1.13 24.21 -2.15
CA VAL A 23 2.10 23.87 -3.20
C VAL A 23 3.47 23.97 -2.55
N PHE A 24 3.87 22.88 -1.87
CA PHE A 24 5.23 22.74 -1.40
C PHE A 24 6.14 22.67 -2.64
N PRO A 25 7.29 23.37 -2.64
CA PRO A 25 8.23 23.30 -3.74
C PRO A 25 8.62 21.84 -3.99
N PRO A 26 8.75 21.40 -5.26
CA PRO A 26 9.21 20.07 -5.58
C PRO A 26 10.56 19.87 -4.91
N SER A 27 10.62 18.98 -3.92
CA SER A 27 11.89 18.62 -3.30
C SER A 27 12.76 18.01 -4.41
N PRO A 28 14.02 18.44 -4.58
CA PRO A 28 14.91 17.92 -5.62
C PRO A 28 15.22 16.41 -5.45
N HIS A 29 14.74 15.78 -4.36
CA HIS A 29 14.83 14.35 -4.08
C HIS A 29 13.44 13.67 -3.99
N ALA A 30 12.43 14.21 -4.67
CA ALA A 30 11.19 13.49 -4.91
C ALA A 30 11.48 12.33 -5.89
N ALA A 31 12.10 11.26 -5.37
CA ALA A 31 12.39 10.04 -6.07
C ALA A 31 11.05 9.38 -6.42
N SER A 32 10.48 9.80 -7.55
CA SER A 32 9.28 9.23 -8.12
C SER A 32 9.47 9.12 -9.63
N ILE A 33 9.01 8.02 -10.19
CA ILE A 33 9.03 7.80 -11.64
C ILE A 33 7.64 8.08 -12.19
N ARG A 34 7.56 8.82 -13.30
CA ARG A 34 6.30 8.99 -14.01
C ARG A 34 5.96 7.69 -14.73
N HIS A 35 4.74 7.20 -14.51
CA HIS A 35 4.16 6.05 -15.19
C HIS A 35 2.88 6.48 -15.89
N THR A 36 2.72 6.08 -17.15
CA THR A 36 1.46 6.26 -17.88
C THR A 36 0.72 4.93 -17.83
N VAL A 37 -0.46 4.93 -17.20
CA VAL A 37 -1.26 3.72 -17.02
C VAL A 37 -1.64 3.15 -18.38
N ALA A 38 -1.26 1.91 -18.64
CA ALA A 38 -1.61 1.18 -19.85
C ALA A 38 -3.02 0.57 -19.75
N LYS A 39 -3.57 0.16 -20.90
CA LYS A 39 -4.87 -0.51 -20.96
C LYS A 39 -4.84 -1.81 -20.15
N GLY A 40 -5.78 -1.97 -19.20
CA GLY A 40 -5.91 -3.17 -18.38
C GLY A 40 -5.04 -3.20 -17.12
N GLU A 41 -4.19 -2.19 -16.89
CA GLU A 41 -3.43 -2.07 -15.65
C GLU A 41 -4.31 -1.70 -14.44
N SER A 42 -3.84 -2.08 -13.26
CA SER A 42 -4.40 -1.67 -11.97
C SER A 42 -3.25 -1.15 -11.09
N LEU A 43 -3.54 -0.34 -10.07
CA LEU A 43 -2.50 0.12 -9.14
C LEU A 43 -1.79 -1.04 -8.45
N ALA A 44 -2.51 -2.11 -8.09
CA ALA A 44 -1.92 -3.32 -7.54
C ALA A 44 -0.98 -4.03 -8.54
N GLY A 45 -1.35 -4.07 -9.83
CA GLY A 45 -0.48 -4.61 -10.89
C GLY A 45 0.78 -3.77 -11.09
N ILE A 46 0.63 -2.45 -11.14
CA ILE A 46 1.75 -1.51 -11.25
C ILE A 46 2.65 -1.61 -10.02
N ALA A 47 2.07 -1.70 -8.81
CA ALA A 47 2.81 -1.88 -7.57
C ALA A 47 3.61 -3.19 -7.56
N LEU A 48 3.02 -4.30 -8.04
CA LEU A 48 3.73 -5.56 -8.18
C LEU A 48 4.91 -5.44 -9.14
N GLN A 49 4.72 -4.81 -10.30
CA GLN A 49 5.81 -4.65 -11.28
C GLN A 49 6.92 -3.76 -10.74
N PHE A 50 6.56 -2.65 -10.09
CA PHE A 50 7.52 -1.62 -9.69
C PHE A 50 8.18 -1.90 -8.34
N TYR A 51 7.44 -2.42 -7.35
CA TYR A 51 7.93 -2.70 -5.99
C TYR A 51 8.11 -4.20 -5.70
N GLY A 52 7.55 -5.09 -6.51
CA GLY A 52 7.52 -6.52 -6.22
C GLY A 52 6.41 -6.94 -5.24
N ASP A 53 5.57 -6.01 -4.78
CA ASP A 53 4.44 -6.28 -3.90
C ASP A 53 3.21 -5.46 -4.30
N ARG A 54 2.09 -6.17 -4.51
CA ARG A 54 0.78 -5.57 -4.80
C ARG A 54 0.29 -4.66 -3.68
N SER A 55 0.69 -4.93 -2.44
CA SER A 55 0.22 -4.19 -1.26
C SER A 55 0.56 -2.69 -1.32
N HIS A 56 1.60 -2.33 -2.08
CA HIS A 56 2.06 -0.95 -2.26
C HIS A 56 1.14 -0.07 -3.12
N PHE A 57 0.01 -0.60 -3.59
CA PHE A 57 -0.98 0.18 -4.35
C PHE A 57 -1.55 1.36 -3.55
N ARG A 58 -1.65 1.23 -2.23
CA ARG A 58 -2.19 2.27 -1.33
C ARG A 58 -1.28 3.49 -1.31
N GLU A 59 0.03 3.25 -1.23
CA GLU A 59 1.05 4.29 -1.23
C GLU A 59 1.10 5.01 -2.58
N ILE A 60 0.94 4.29 -3.70
CA ILE A 60 0.79 4.93 -5.02
C ILE A 60 -0.45 5.83 -5.03
N ALA A 61 -1.60 5.31 -4.59
CA ALA A 61 -2.85 6.07 -4.61
C ALA A 61 -2.73 7.36 -3.77
N LEU A 62 -2.25 7.24 -2.53
CA LEU A 62 -2.01 8.35 -1.62
C LEU A 62 -1.05 9.39 -2.23
N TYR A 63 0.10 8.95 -2.76
CA TYR A 63 1.10 9.84 -3.34
C TYR A 63 0.61 10.62 -4.58
N ASN A 64 -0.43 10.12 -5.25
CA ASN A 64 -1.04 10.75 -6.40
C ASN A 64 -2.37 11.46 -6.09
N GLY A 65 -2.83 11.46 -4.83
CA GLY A 65 -4.12 12.04 -4.46
C GLY A 65 -5.32 11.28 -5.05
N ILE A 66 -5.16 9.98 -5.31
CA ILE A 66 -6.21 9.12 -5.86
C ILE A 66 -7.03 8.59 -4.69
N GLU A 67 -8.20 9.21 -4.44
CA GLU A 67 -9.09 8.82 -3.34
C GLU A 67 -9.65 7.41 -3.52
N ASN A 68 -10.01 7.07 -4.76
CA ASN A 68 -10.50 5.74 -5.11
C ASN A 68 -9.57 5.08 -6.13
N PRO A 69 -8.72 4.12 -5.70
CA PRO A 69 -7.81 3.36 -6.57
C PRO A 69 -8.49 2.68 -7.76
N ALA A 70 -9.80 2.42 -7.68
CA ALA A 70 -10.60 1.85 -8.76
C ALA A 70 -10.77 2.78 -9.97
N LEU A 71 -10.57 4.09 -9.76
CA LEU A 71 -10.76 5.12 -10.78
C LEU A 71 -9.53 5.30 -11.66
N VAL A 72 -8.50 4.46 -11.50
CA VAL A 72 -7.32 4.51 -12.36
C VAL A 72 -7.70 4.03 -13.76
N ARG A 73 -7.46 4.91 -14.74
CA ARG A 73 -7.85 4.72 -16.13
C ARG A 73 -6.62 4.70 -17.05
N PRO A 74 -6.73 4.05 -18.23
CA PRO A 74 -5.69 4.13 -19.25
C PRO A 74 -5.32 5.59 -19.56
N SER A 75 -4.06 5.82 -19.89
CA SER A 75 -3.44 7.13 -20.17
C SER A 75 -3.33 8.09 -18.99
N MET A 76 -3.82 7.72 -17.80
CA MET A 76 -3.58 8.49 -16.58
C MET A 76 -2.08 8.52 -16.25
N LYS A 77 -1.53 9.71 -16.04
CA LYS A 77 -0.14 9.89 -15.62
C LYS A 77 -0.08 9.88 -14.10
N ILE A 78 0.60 8.88 -13.53
CA ILE A 78 0.81 8.75 -12.09
C ILE A 78 2.31 8.82 -11.77
N ARG A 79 2.64 9.11 -10.53
CA ARG A 79 4.00 9.09 -9.98
C ARG A 79 4.16 7.86 -9.08
N LEU A 80 5.21 7.08 -9.31
CA LEU A 80 5.55 5.92 -8.50
C LEU A 80 6.68 6.31 -7.53
N PRO A 81 6.36 6.60 -6.25
CA PRO A 81 7.36 7.01 -5.28
C PRO A 81 8.32 5.87 -4.93
N PHE A 82 9.61 6.13 -4.78
CA PHE A 82 10.58 5.15 -4.31
C PHE A 82 11.64 5.83 -3.43
N SER A 83 12.26 5.05 -2.55
CA SER A 83 13.37 5.49 -1.73
C SER A 83 14.66 5.37 -2.50
N GLU A 84 15.29 6.53 -2.75
CA GLU A 84 16.63 6.57 -3.32
C GLU A 84 17.66 6.06 -2.32
N MET A 85 18.71 5.42 -2.83
CA MET A 85 19.86 5.01 -2.03
C MET A 85 21.02 5.97 -2.28
N VAL A 86 21.39 6.72 -1.25
CA VAL A 86 22.44 7.74 -1.31
C VAL A 86 23.64 7.27 -0.50
N THR A 87 24.84 7.53 -1.01
CA THR A 87 26.10 7.26 -0.30
C THR A 87 26.55 8.53 0.41
N MET A 88 26.77 8.44 1.72
CA MET A 88 27.26 9.55 2.52
C MET A 88 28.65 10.01 2.05
N GLN A 89 28.79 11.31 1.83
CA GLN A 89 30.05 11.91 1.44
C GLN A 89 30.99 12.07 2.64
N ARG A 90 32.30 12.20 2.39
CA ARG A 90 33.30 12.43 3.44
C ARG A 90 32.98 13.74 4.18
N GLY A 91 32.85 13.66 5.52
CA GLY A 91 32.55 14.80 6.38
C GLY A 91 31.08 15.28 6.35
N GLU A 92 30.20 14.63 5.58
CA GLU A 92 28.77 14.95 5.56
C GLU A 92 28.06 14.37 6.80
N SER A 93 27.24 15.17 7.47
CA SER A 93 26.37 14.68 8.55
C SER A 93 25.00 14.26 8.01
N ILE A 94 24.34 13.34 8.72
CA ILE A 94 22.98 12.92 8.40
C ILE A 94 21.97 14.08 8.44
N SER A 95 22.24 15.13 9.22
CA SER A 95 21.45 16.37 9.24
C SER A 95 21.60 17.19 7.95
N VAL A 96 22.81 17.24 7.38
CA VAL A 96 23.02 17.85 6.06
C VAL A 96 22.28 17.04 4.99
N LEU A 97 22.34 15.70 5.06
CA LEU A 97 21.59 14.85 4.15
C LEU A 97 20.07 15.05 4.28
N ALA A 98 19.53 15.18 5.49
CA ALA A 98 18.12 15.50 5.72
C ALA A 98 17.72 16.86 5.13
N LYS A 99 18.60 17.88 5.27
CA LYS A 99 18.41 19.19 4.65
C LYS A 99 18.38 19.08 3.12
N LYS A 100 19.28 18.32 2.51
CA LYS A 100 19.30 18.09 1.05
C LYS A 100 18.04 17.35 0.59
N ALA A 101 17.65 16.29 1.30
CA ALA A 101 16.52 15.44 0.93
C ALA A 101 15.16 16.14 1.07
N TRP A 102 14.95 16.87 2.18
CA TRP A 102 13.63 17.37 2.57
C TRP A 102 13.60 18.85 2.94
N GLY A 103 14.69 19.58 2.71
CA GLY A 103 14.81 21.01 3.02
C GLY A 103 14.97 21.33 4.51
N ASN A 104 14.92 20.32 5.40
CA ASN A 104 14.93 20.54 6.85
C ASN A 104 15.92 19.61 7.57
N PRO A 105 17.01 20.14 8.15
CA PRO A 105 17.99 19.32 8.87
C PRO A 105 17.43 18.65 10.12
N LYS A 106 16.37 19.21 10.74
CA LYS A 106 15.75 18.64 11.95
C LYS A 106 15.03 17.30 11.68
N LEU A 107 14.87 16.91 10.43
CA LEU A 107 14.27 15.63 10.04
C LEU A 107 15.27 14.46 10.04
N PHE A 108 16.55 14.70 10.37
CA PHE A 108 17.56 13.63 10.46
C PHE A 108 17.17 12.43 11.34
N PRO A 109 16.37 12.54 12.43
CA PRO A 109 15.96 11.37 13.20
C PRO A 109 15.13 10.40 12.36
N ILE A 110 14.37 10.88 11.37
CA ILE A 110 13.60 10.03 10.44
C ILE A 110 14.56 9.21 9.57
N LEU A 111 15.63 9.83 9.05
CA LEU A 111 16.67 9.10 8.31
C LEU A 111 17.34 8.05 9.19
N ALA A 112 17.68 8.41 10.42
CA ALA A 112 18.35 7.50 11.35
C ALA A 112 17.48 6.27 11.65
N VAL A 113 16.22 6.50 12.05
CA VAL A 113 15.26 5.42 12.36
C VAL A 113 15.02 4.53 11.15
N ALA A 114 14.79 5.11 9.96
CA ALA A 114 14.50 4.35 8.75
C ALA A 114 15.68 3.49 8.26
N ASN A 115 16.90 3.82 8.65
CA ASN A 115 18.12 3.10 8.31
C ASN A 115 18.72 2.31 9.50
N GLY A 116 18.00 2.20 10.63
CA GLY A 116 18.46 1.45 11.79
C GLY A 116 19.69 2.05 12.48
N ILE A 117 19.95 3.34 12.31
CA ILE A 117 21.10 4.04 12.89
C ILE A 117 20.79 4.39 14.34
N ARG A 118 21.57 3.81 15.26
CA ARG A 118 21.46 4.09 16.71
C ARG A 118 22.15 5.39 17.11
N ASN A 119 23.33 5.66 16.56
CA ASN A 119 24.07 6.89 16.81
C ASN A 119 24.22 7.71 15.51
N PRO A 120 23.36 8.74 15.29
CA PRO A 120 23.40 9.59 14.11
C PRO A 120 24.71 10.38 13.93
N GLN A 121 25.51 10.56 14.99
CA GLN A 121 26.78 11.29 14.93
C GLN A 121 27.95 10.43 14.44
N SER A 122 27.82 9.10 14.45
CA SER A 122 28.90 8.16 14.13
C SER A 122 28.74 7.51 12.75
N VAL A 123 27.92 8.08 11.87
CA VAL A 123 27.70 7.50 10.54
C VAL A 123 28.90 7.82 9.64
N SER A 124 29.65 6.78 9.27
CA SER A 124 30.86 6.91 8.47
C SER A 124 30.58 7.33 7.03
N ALA A 125 31.55 8.01 6.42
CA ALA A 125 31.56 8.23 4.98
C ALA A 125 31.49 6.88 4.23
N GLY A 126 30.83 6.87 3.06
CA GLY A 126 30.60 5.65 2.30
C GLY A 126 29.38 4.83 2.76
N THR A 127 28.75 5.16 3.90
CA THR A 127 27.51 4.50 4.32
C THR A 127 26.40 4.76 3.31
N ARG A 128 25.73 3.69 2.87
CA ARG A 128 24.58 3.78 1.96
C ARG A 128 23.30 3.87 2.76
N LEU A 129 22.57 4.97 2.60
CA LEU A 129 21.32 5.25 3.30
C LEU A 129 20.17 5.29 2.30
N ARG A 130 19.05 4.69 2.67
CA ARG A 130 17.79 4.88 1.96
C ARG A 130 17.13 6.15 2.44
N ILE A 131 16.64 6.96 1.51
CA ILE A 131 15.88 8.18 1.81
C ILE A 131 14.38 7.83 1.81
N PRO A 132 13.68 7.90 2.96
CA PRO A 132 12.24 7.72 3.01
C PRO A 132 11.49 8.69 2.09
N VAL A 133 10.44 8.19 1.46
CA VAL A 133 9.45 9.03 0.76
C VAL A 133 8.46 9.54 1.79
N MET A 134 8.15 10.84 1.74
CA MET A 134 7.09 11.44 2.55
C MET A 134 5.74 11.28 1.83
N VAL A 135 5.03 10.18 2.11
CA VAL A 135 3.71 9.92 1.50
C VAL A 135 2.66 10.81 2.17
N PRO A 136 1.87 11.59 1.42
CA PRO A 136 0.82 12.42 1.98
C PRO A 136 -0.33 11.54 2.48
N TYR A 137 -0.91 11.92 3.61
CA TYR A 137 -2.05 11.22 4.19
C TYR A 137 -2.98 12.23 4.87
N LYS A 138 -4.30 12.02 4.78
CA LYS A 138 -5.29 12.87 5.46
C LYS A 138 -5.87 12.09 6.63
N LEU A 139 -5.68 12.59 7.85
CA LEU A 139 -6.16 11.92 9.06
C LEU A 139 -7.69 11.76 9.03
N GLY A 140 -8.17 10.52 9.11
CA GLY A 140 -9.59 10.19 9.08
C GLY A 140 -10.30 10.39 10.42
N ARG A 141 -11.63 10.28 10.39
CA ARG A 141 -12.46 10.36 11.61
C ARG A 141 -12.19 9.14 12.50
N GLY A 142 -11.89 9.39 13.77
CA GLY A 142 -11.61 8.33 14.75
C GLY A 142 -10.18 7.79 14.72
N GLU A 143 -9.32 8.32 13.86
CA GLU A 143 -7.90 7.96 13.82
C GLU A 143 -7.06 8.87 14.73
N SER A 144 -5.98 8.31 15.24
CA SER A 144 -4.88 9.00 15.90
C SER A 144 -3.56 8.69 15.19
N LEU A 145 -2.51 9.50 15.46
CA LEU A 145 -1.18 9.22 14.91
C LEU A 145 -0.68 7.82 15.28
N SER A 146 -1.02 7.32 16.48
CA SER A 146 -0.69 5.97 16.93
C SER A 146 -1.39 4.88 16.11
N THR A 147 -2.67 5.07 15.76
CA THR A 147 -3.39 4.11 14.90
C THR A 147 -2.84 4.12 13.47
N VAL A 148 -2.53 5.30 12.94
CA VAL A 148 -1.91 5.46 11.61
C VAL A 148 -0.52 4.81 11.60
N ALA A 149 0.30 5.07 12.62
CA ALA A 149 1.62 4.44 12.77
C ALA A 149 1.52 2.92 12.87
N LYS A 150 0.53 2.38 13.59
CA LYS A 150 0.30 0.94 13.64
C LYS A 150 -0.08 0.37 12.27
N ASN A 151 -0.89 1.08 11.49
CA ASN A 151 -1.31 0.65 10.16
C ASN A 151 -0.17 0.63 9.14
N PHE A 152 0.71 1.64 9.15
CA PHE A 152 1.82 1.74 8.20
C PHE A 152 3.11 1.03 8.65
N TYR A 153 3.40 1.03 9.95
CA TYR A 153 4.66 0.52 10.50
C TYR A 153 4.51 -0.74 11.34
N GLY A 154 3.28 -1.19 11.62
CA GLY A 154 3.02 -2.26 12.59
C GLY A 154 3.27 -1.87 14.05
N ASN A 155 3.78 -0.65 14.31
CA ASN A 155 4.17 -0.18 15.63
C ASN A 155 3.47 1.16 15.95
N PRO A 156 2.54 1.20 16.92
CA PRO A 156 1.85 2.43 17.28
C PRO A 156 2.81 3.49 17.83
N LYS A 157 3.90 3.10 18.51
CA LYS A 157 4.90 4.05 19.07
C LYS A 157 5.74 4.74 18.00
N ALA A 158 5.69 4.29 16.74
CA ALA A 158 6.39 4.93 15.62
C ALA A 158 5.70 6.22 15.13
N TYR A 159 4.63 6.67 15.81
CA TYR A 159 3.93 7.92 15.50
C TYR A 159 4.84 9.15 15.57
N THR A 160 5.93 9.10 16.34
CA THR A 160 6.88 10.20 16.50
C THR A 160 7.50 10.62 15.17
N SER A 161 7.79 9.65 14.28
CA SER A 161 8.27 9.92 12.92
C SER A 161 7.23 10.66 12.08
N ILE A 162 5.94 10.30 12.21
CA ILE A 162 4.84 10.98 11.52
C ILE A 162 4.70 12.40 12.04
N ALA A 163 4.69 12.58 13.36
CA ALA A 163 4.58 13.89 13.99
C ALA A 163 5.71 14.81 13.56
N LEU A 164 6.95 14.32 13.61
CA LEU A 164 8.14 15.06 13.19
C LEU A 164 8.10 15.42 11.70
N ALA A 165 7.76 14.47 10.83
CA ALA A 165 7.64 14.70 9.38
C ALA A 165 6.56 15.74 9.04
N SER A 166 5.47 15.74 9.81
CA SER A 166 4.30 16.60 9.62
C SER A 166 4.41 17.94 10.37
N GLY A 167 5.47 18.16 11.16
CA GLY A 167 5.63 19.37 11.96
C GLY A 167 4.64 19.50 13.13
N ILE A 168 4.16 18.36 13.66
CA ILE A 168 3.16 18.32 14.74
C ILE A 168 3.86 18.35 16.09
N ALA A 169 3.70 19.45 16.83
CA ALA A 169 4.25 19.62 18.17
C ALA A 169 3.44 18.93 19.28
N ARG A 170 2.12 18.72 19.07
CA ARG A 170 1.21 18.11 20.04
C ARG A 170 0.54 16.85 19.45
N PRO A 171 1.21 15.68 19.51
CA PRO A 171 0.74 14.43 18.91
C PRO A 171 -0.60 13.89 19.44
N ASP A 172 -0.95 14.23 20.70
CA ASP A 172 -2.14 13.67 21.37
C ASP A 172 -3.45 14.39 20.99
N ARG A 173 -3.38 15.50 20.26
CA ARG A 173 -4.54 16.33 19.91
C ARG A 173 -4.49 16.79 18.45
N VAL A 174 -4.46 15.83 17.54
CA VAL A 174 -4.43 16.11 16.10
C VAL A 174 -5.85 16.12 15.53
N PRO A 175 -6.33 17.24 14.96
CA PRO A 175 -7.68 17.31 14.38
C PRO A 175 -7.87 16.36 13.20
N VAL A 176 -9.10 15.89 13.02
CA VAL A 176 -9.52 15.16 11.81
C VAL A 176 -9.27 16.04 10.58
N GLY A 177 -8.84 15.42 9.49
CA GLY A 177 -8.52 16.10 8.24
C GLY A 177 -7.12 16.70 8.19
N THR A 178 -6.34 16.64 9.28
CA THR A 178 -4.94 17.12 9.28
C THR A 178 -4.14 16.39 8.20
N ALA A 179 -3.41 17.18 7.40
CA ALA A 179 -2.47 16.65 6.42
C ALA A 179 -1.22 16.15 7.13
N LEU A 180 -0.97 14.85 7.01
CA LEU A 180 0.19 14.15 7.55
C LEU A 180 1.18 13.82 6.43
N ARG A 181 2.44 13.71 6.81
CA ARG A 181 3.51 13.09 6.02
C ARG A 181 3.90 11.79 6.69
N ILE A 182 3.81 10.69 5.94
CA ILE A 182 4.14 9.35 6.39
C ILE A 182 5.49 8.97 5.74
N PRO A 183 6.62 8.99 6.48
CA PRO A 183 7.89 8.51 5.97
C PRO A 183 7.85 7.01 5.70
N LEU A 184 8.02 6.57 4.45
CA LEU A 184 8.04 5.15 4.08
C LEU A 184 9.30 4.81 3.29
N ILE A 185 9.83 3.59 3.52
CA ILE A 185 10.85 2.99 2.66
C ILE A 185 10.14 2.21 1.56
N LEU A 186 10.21 2.70 0.33
CA LEU A 186 9.61 2.06 -0.85
C LEU A 186 10.72 1.63 -1.80
N ILE A 187 10.97 0.33 -1.91
CA ILE A 187 12.08 -0.18 -2.70
C ILE A 187 11.60 -0.52 -4.10
N ARG A 188 12.18 0.11 -5.12
CA ARG A 188 11.97 -0.32 -6.51
C ARG A 188 12.58 -1.71 -6.68
N SER A 189 11.78 -2.65 -7.17
CA SER A 189 12.28 -3.96 -7.59
C SER A 189 13.26 -3.73 -8.73
N SER A 190 14.56 -3.91 -8.47
CA SER A 190 15.56 -4.01 -9.53
C SER A 190 15.21 -5.26 -10.31
N GLY A 191 14.69 -5.12 -11.53
CA GLY A 191 14.13 -6.22 -12.33
C GLY A 191 15.05 -7.45 -12.43
N ARG A 192 15.00 -8.32 -11.42
CA ARG A 192 15.40 -9.71 -11.52
C ARG A 192 14.20 -10.42 -12.13
N ARG A 193 14.30 -10.67 -13.43
CA ARG A 193 13.67 -11.87 -14.01
C ARG A 193 14.09 -13.04 -13.10
N ASN A 194 13.11 -13.80 -12.62
CA ASN A 194 13.24 -15.13 -12.03
C ASN A 194 14.65 -15.51 -11.52
N ALA A 195 14.92 -15.29 -10.24
CA ALA A 195 16.08 -15.88 -9.59
C ALA A 195 15.65 -16.46 -8.24
N GLY A 196 15.47 -17.78 -8.20
CA GLY A 196 15.30 -18.53 -6.96
C GLY A 196 14.35 -19.71 -7.03
N ILE A 197 14.56 -20.64 -7.96
CA ILE A 197 14.28 -22.06 -7.68
C ILE A 197 15.15 -22.42 -6.47
N ALA A 198 14.55 -22.53 -5.29
CA ALA A 198 15.16 -23.20 -4.16
C ALA A 198 14.64 -24.64 -4.17
N VAL A 199 15.44 -25.53 -4.74
CA VAL A 199 15.32 -26.98 -4.56
C VAL A 199 15.63 -27.28 -3.10
N ALA A 200 14.72 -27.97 -2.41
CA ALA A 200 15.00 -28.67 -1.17
C ALA A 200 14.53 -30.13 -1.30
N HIS A 201 15.46 -31.03 -1.02
CA HIS A 201 15.42 -32.48 -1.19
C HIS A 201 14.59 -33.21 -0.10
N PRO A 202 14.32 -34.52 -0.26
CA PRO A 202 13.13 -35.21 0.26
C PRO A 202 13.28 -35.67 1.70
N GLY A 203 12.19 -35.63 2.48
CA GLY A 203 12.18 -36.23 3.81
C GLY A 203 11.00 -35.85 4.70
N SER A 204 9.95 -36.67 4.64
CA SER A 204 9.04 -37.00 5.76
C SER A 204 8.02 -35.96 6.26
N LYS A 205 6.75 -36.25 5.96
CA LYS A 205 5.57 -36.39 6.86
C LYS A 205 4.31 -35.79 6.23
N ILE A 206 3.58 -36.66 5.55
CA ILE A 206 2.33 -36.45 4.80
C ILE A 206 1.16 -35.92 5.66
N ALA A 207 1.34 -35.68 6.96
CA ALA A 207 0.26 -35.22 7.85
C ALA A 207 0.31 -33.71 8.23
N LYS A 208 1.36 -32.95 7.90
CA LYS A 208 1.45 -31.49 8.21
C LYS A 208 1.21 -30.55 7.02
N VAL A 209 1.08 -31.10 5.80
CA VAL A 209 0.97 -30.33 4.55
C VAL A 209 -0.44 -29.79 4.31
N ALA A 210 -1.47 -30.44 4.84
CA ALA A 210 -2.88 -30.03 4.66
C ALA A 210 -3.24 -28.69 5.34
N ALA A 211 -2.52 -28.29 6.39
CA ALA A 211 -2.77 -27.04 7.12
C ALA A 211 -1.92 -25.84 6.62
N SER A 212 -0.85 -26.09 5.85
CA SER A 212 0.05 -25.04 5.33
C SER A 212 -0.21 -24.67 3.87
N GLY A 213 -0.86 -25.55 3.10
CA GLY A 213 -1.13 -25.37 1.67
C GLY A 213 -1.77 -24.02 1.30
N PRO A 214 -2.88 -23.58 1.96
CA PRO A 214 -3.51 -22.30 1.64
C PRO A 214 -2.61 -21.09 1.93
N LYS A 215 -1.79 -21.15 2.99
CA LYS A 215 -0.86 -20.06 3.34
C LYS A 215 0.32 -20.01 2.37
N GLU A 216 0.84 -21.16 1.95
CA GLU A 216 1.90 -21.22 0.95
C GLU A 216 1.40 -20.77 -0.42
N ALA A 217 0.21 -21.21 -0.83
CA ALA A 217 -0.43 -20.77 -2.07
C ALA A 217 -0.62 -19.24 -2.10
N GLN A 218 -1.04 -18.66 -0.99
CA GLN A 218 -1.18 -17.21 -0.87
C GLN A 218 0.17 -16.49 -0.90
N ARG A 219 1.23 -17.08 -0.34
CA ARG A 219 2.61 -16.56 -0.46
C ARG A 219 3.09 -16.61 -1.91
N ALA A 220 2.91 -17.73 -2.59
CA ALA A 220 3.25 -17.89 -4.02
C ALA A 220 2.51 -16.87 -4.88
N PHE A 221 1.20 -16.67 -4.65
CA PHE A 221 0.41 -15.65 -5.34
C PHE A 221 0.95 -14.23 -5.12
N ARG A 222 1.31 -13.87 -3.89
CA ARG A 222 1.90 -12.55 -3.57
C ARG A 222 3.24 -12.33 -4.28
N ARG A 223 4.02 -13.39 -4.48
CA ARG A 223 5.31 -13.36 -5.21
C ARG A 223 5.17 -13.41 -6.72
N GLY A 224 3.96 -13.53 -7.26
CA GLY A 224 3.71 -13.65 -8.70
C GLY A 224 3.97 -15.05 -9.28
N GLU A 225 4.18 -16.06 -8.43
CA GLU A 225 4.34 -17.47 -8.82
C GLU A 225 2.96 -18.09 -9.13
N PHE A 226 2.24 -17.59 -10.14
CA PHE A 226 0.83 -17.93 -10.36
C PHE A 226 0.58 -19.41 -10.66
N GLU A 227 1.53 -20.09 -11.33
CA GLU A 227 1.45 -21.52 -11.63
C GLU A 227 1.52 -22.35 -10.34
N LYS A 228 2.58 -22.15 -9.55
CA LYS A 228 2.73 -22.76 -8.23
C LYS A 228 1.54 -22.43 -7.31
N ALA A 229 1.06 -21.19 -7.34
CA ALA A 229 -0.09 -20.76 -6.56
C ALA A 229 -1.36 -21.50 -6.98
N ARG A 230 -1.61 -21.66 -8.29
CA ARG A 230 -2.75 -22.41 -8.82
C ARG A 230 -2.68 -23.87 -8.36
N ASP A 231 -1.57 -24.55 -8.56
CA ASP A 231 -1.45 -25.98 -8.29
C ASP A 231 -1.62 -26.29 -6.78
N LEU A 232 -1.07 -25.43 -5.91
CA LEU A 232 -1.28 -25.51 -4.47
C LEU A 232 -2.74 -25.23 -4.06
N MET A 233 -3.43 -24.32 -4.76
CA MET A 233 -4.84 -24.04 -4.48
C MET A 233 -5.75 -25.17 -4.95
N GLU A 234 -5.52 -25.70 -6.15
CA GLU A 234 -6.31 -26.80 -6.72
C GLU A 234 -6.18 -28.06 -5.86
N SER A 235 -4.96 -28.43 -5.47
CA SER A 235 -4.72 -29.58 -4.59
C SER A 235 -5.31 -29.40 -3.18
N GLY A 236 -5.26 -28.18 -2.63
CA GLY A 236 -5.79 -27.87 -1.30
C GLY A 236 -7.31 -27.66 -1.26
N LEU A 237 -7.94 -27.34 -2.38
CA LEU A 237 -9.35 -26.95 -2.46
C LEU A 237 -10.30 -27.98 -1.85
N PRO A 238 -10.18 -29.30 -2.14
CA PRO A 238 -11.10 -30.31 -1.64
C PRO A 238 -11.15 -30.43 -0.11
N MET A 239 -10.13 -29.93 0.59
CA MET A 239 -10.06 -29.95 2.06
C MET A 239 -10.69 -28.70 2.70
N LEU A 240 -10.87 -27.61 1.95
CA LEU A 240 -11.40 -26.35 2.47
C LEU A 240 -12.93 -26.34 2.49
N ARG A 241 -13.51 -25.59 3.42
CA ARG A 241 -14.97 -25.37 3.56
C ARG A 241 -15.27 -23.89 3.85
N GLY A 242 -16.53 -23.50 3.66
CA GLY A 242 -17.04 -22.16 4.02
C GLY A 242 -16.22 -21.00 3.46
N LYS A 243 -16.01 -19.97 4.30
CA LYS A 243 -15.33 -18.72 3.90
C LYS A 243 -13.89 -18.92 3.44
N ASP A 244 -13.16 -19.90 3.97
CA ASP A 244 -11.78 -20.14 3.57
C ASP A 244 -11.70 -20.80 2.20
N ARG A 245 -12.64 -21.70 1.86
CA ARG A 245 -12.79 -22.19 0.48
C ARG A 245 -13.17 -21.06 -0.46
N ALA A 246 -14.11 -20.19 -0.08
CA ALA A 246 -14.51 -19.04 -0.88
C ALA A 246 -13.33 -18.10 -1.20
N LYS A 247 -12.51 -17.77 -0.19
CA LYS A 247 -11.29 -16.96 -0.38
C LYS A 247 -10.31 -17.61 -1.35
N THR A 248 -10.06 -18.91 -1.19
CA THR A 248 -9.15 -19.66 -2.06
C THR A 248 -9.67 -19.73 -3.50
N LEU A 249 -10.97 -19.94 -3.70
CA LEU A 249 -11.62 -19.91 -5.02
C LEU A 249 -11.45 -18.56 -5.73
N ARG A 250 -11.58 -17.44 -5.01
CA ARG A 250 -11.35 -16.10 -5.57
C ARG A 250 -9.90 -15.87 -5.98
N LEU A 251 -8.97 -16.39 -5.19
CA LEU A 251 -7.55 -16.30 -5.48
C LEU A 251 -7.17 -17.19 -6.68
N LEU A 252 -7.72 -18.40 -6.74
CA LEU A 252 -7.58 -19.34 -7.85
C LEU A 252 -8.18 -18.77 -9.15
N ALA A 253 -9.34 -18.10 -9.06
CA ALA A 253 -9.93 -17.39 -10.19
C ALA A 253 -9.01 -16.28 -10.73
N SER A 254 -8.26 -15.62 -9.84
CA SER A 254 -7.26 -14.62 -10.24
C SER A 254 -6.07 -15.26 -10.95
N CYS A 255 -5.66 -16.48 -10.55
CA CYS A 255 -4.66 -17.26 -11.27
C CYS A 255 -5.17 -17.67 -12.68
N TYR A 256 -6.38 -18.23 -12.77
CA TYR A 256 -6.98 -18.59 -14.06
C TYR A 256 -7.10 -17.38 -14.99
N TYR A 257 -7.47 -16.23 -14.46
CA TYR A 257 -7.49 -14.99 -15.24
C TYR A 257 -6.10 -14.63 -15.79
N ALA A 258 -5.04 -14.76 -14.97
CA ALA A 258 -3.66 -14.50 -15.40
C ALA A 258 -3.19 -15.43 -16.53
N PHE A 259 -3.64 -16.70 -16.54
CA PHE A 259 -3.38 -17.67 -17.62
C PHE A 259 -4.35 -17.57 -18.80
N GLY A 260 -5.30 -16.65 -18.73
CA GLY A 260 -6.28 -16.45 -19.77
C GLY A 260 -7.39 -17.51 -19.83
N GLU A 261 -7.59 -18.26 -18.76
CA GLU A 261 -8.61 -19.29 -18.61
C GLU A 261 -9.92 -18.70 -18.07
N ARG A 262 -10.54 -17.80 -18.84
CA ARG A 262 -11.67 -16.95 -18.37
C ARG A 262 -12.87 -17.77 -17.91
N LYS A 263 -13.17 -18.89 -18.58
CA LYS A 263 -14.25 -19.82 -18.19
C LYS A 263 -14.00 -20.40 -16.80
N LYS A 264 -12.79 -20.89 -16.52
CA LYS A 264 -12.42 -21.43 -15.21
C LYS A 264 -12.45 -20.36 -14.12
N ALA A 265 -11.98 -19.14 -14.43
CA ALA A 265 -12.09 -18.01 -13.53
C ALA A 265 -13.55 -17.75 -13.12
N ILE A 266 -14.48 -17.67 -14.08
CA ILE A 266 -15.91 -17.46 -13.79
C ILE A 266 -16.49 -18.61 -12.96
N MET A 267 -16.16 -19.87 -13.27
CA MET A 267 -16.65 -21.03 -12.51
C MET A 267 -16.18 -20.98 -11.06
N ALA A 268 -14.90 -20.71 -10.82
CA ALA A 268 -14.36 -20.58 -9.48
C ALA A 268 -15.01 -19.40 -8.71
N LEU A 269 -15.27 -18.27 -9.37
CA LEU A 269 -15.98 -17.15 -8.76
C LEU A 269 -17.43 -17.48 -8.41
N ARG A 270 -18.14 -18.21 -9.28
CA ARG A 270 -19.51 -18.69 -9.02
C ARG A 270 -19.55 -19.54 -7.77
N GLU A 271 -18.66 -20.53 -7.68
CA GLU A 271 -18.55 -21.38 -6.50
C GLU A 271 -18.21 -20.56 -5.25
N SER A 272 -17.34 -19.55 -5.36
CA SER A 272 -17.08 -18.64 -4.24
C SER A 272 -18.32 -17.89 -3.80
N TYR A 273 -19.17 -17.43 -4.72
CA TYR A 273 -20.38 -16.69 -4.39
C TYR A 273 -21.43 -17.57 -3.72
N VAL A 274 -21.52 -18.85 -4.07
CA VAL A 274 -22.37 -19.81 -3.35
C VAL A 274 -21.96 -19.90 -1.87
N LEU A 275 -20.65 -19.85 -1.59
CA LEU A 275 -20.09 -19.98 -0.24
C LEU A 275 -20.02 -18.66 0.55
N ASP A 276 -19.99 -17.53 -0.14
CA ASP A 276 -19.85 -16.18 0.44
C ASP A 276 -20.64 -15.14 -0.39
N PRO A 277 -21.99 -15.16 -0.36
CA PRO A 277 -22.83 -14.36 -1.27
C PRO A 277 -22.69 -12.85 -1.09
N GLY A 278 -22.31 -12.41 0.11
CA GLY A 278 -22.12 -10.99 0.46
C GLY A 278 -20.77 -10.42 0.04
N PHE A 279 -19.89 -11.21 -0.56
CA PHE A 279 -18.56 -10.74 -0.95
C PHE A 279 -18.62 -9.67 -2.05
N VAL A 280 -17.96 -8.53 -1.81
CA VAL A 280 -17.76 -7.49 -2.82
C VAL A 280 -16.25 -7.37 -3.07
N PRO A 281 -15.77 -7.62 -4.30
CA PRO A 281 -14.35 -7.47 -4.62
C PRO A 281 -13.94 -6.01 -4.46
N ASP A 282 -12.79 -5.80 -3.79
CA ASP A 282 -12.18 -4.47 -3.69
C ASP A 282 -11.70 -4.03 -5.07
N PRO A 283 -12.33 -3.00 -5.69
CA PRO A 283 -11.98 -2.58 -7.04
C PRO A 283 -10.57 -1.95 -7.14
N ALA A 284 -9.93 -1.66 -6.00
CA ALA A 284 -8.53 -1.26 -5.94
C ALA A 284 -7.54 -2.41 -6.18
N MET A 285 -7.95 -3.63 -5.80
CA MET A 285 -7.14 -4.85 -5.78
C MET A 285 -7.32 -5.69 -7.05
N VAL A 286 -8.40 -5.44 -7.78
CA VAL A 286 -8.86 -6.25 -8.90
C VAL A 286 -8.92 -5.37 -10.15
N ASN A 287 -8.32 -5.82 -11.25
CA ASN A 287 -8.34 -5.03 -12.48
C ASN A 287 -9.77 -4.97 -13.09
N PRO A 288 -10.08 -3.99 -13.96
CA PRO A 288 -11.43 -3.79 -14.47
C PRO A 288 -12.03 -4.99 -15.20
N GLU A 289 -11.21 -5.76 -15.93
CA GLU A 289 -11.67 -6.98 -16.61
C GLU A 289 -12.05 -8.08 -15.62
N MET A 290 -11.24 -8.30 -14.58
CA MET A 290 -11.55 -9.26 -13.54
C MET A 290 -12.78 -8.81 -12.73
N MET A 291 -12.97 -7.50 -12.52
CA MET A 291 -14.21 -6.94 -11.96
C MET A 291 -15.44 -7.30 -12.82
N ALA A 292 -15.32 -7.26 -14.16
CA ALA A 292 -16.38 -7.73 -15.04
C ALA A 292 -16.64 -9.24 -14.91
N LEU A 293 -15.61 -10.06 -14.66
CA LEU A 293 -15.79 -11.49 -14.38
C LEU A 293 -16.52 -11.73 -13.05
N TYR A 294 -16.23 -10.96 -12.00
CA TYR A 294 -17.02 -10.98 -10.76
C TYR A 294 -18.49 -10.64 -11.02
N GLY A 295 -18.76 -9.61 -11.83
CA GLY A 295 -20.12 -9.23 -12.21
C GLY A 295 -20.85 -10.35 -12.99
N LYS A 296 -20.16 -11.07 -13.88
CA LYS A 296 -20.72 -12.22 -14.60
C LYS A 296 -20.97 -13.42 -13.70
N ALA A 297 -20.09 -13.66 -12.72
CA ALA A 297 -20.20 -14.80 -11.81
C ALA A 297 -21.32 -14.65 -10.78
N ARG A 298 -21.77 -13.42 -10.52
CA ARG A 298 -22.88 -13.13 -9.60
C ARG A 298 -24.27 -13.34 -10.24
N LYS A 299 -24.33 -13.48 -11.57
CA LYS A 299 -25.52 -13.82 -12.34
C LYS A 299 -25.61 -15.33 -12.56
#